data_AF-A0AAF0YA16-F1
#
_entry.id   AF-A0AAF0YA16-F1
#
_cell.length_a   1.000
_cell.length_b   1.000
_cell.length_c   1.000
_cell.angle_alpha   90.00
_cell.angle_beta   90.00
_cell.angle_gamma   90.00
#
_symmetry.space_group_name_H-M   'P 1'
#
loop_
_entity.id
_entity.type
_entity.pdbx_description
1 polymer ?
#
loop_
_entity_poly.entity_id
_entity_poly.type
_entity_poly.pdbx_seq_one_letter_code
_entity_poly.pdbx_strand_id
1 'polypeptide(L)'
;MPVRKKATVDPTFNAYDAAHKGLREHFEKVKCKGYKDKQALLTRGRKAFVALIGSKLPADSNVEPFCDWVENELAEIKDDVPCALYLAFHYAALETIHDELAVTLAESVATPNEPSTLLDSPEVALVRCGLLIAALIERQDTSGLSATAPDLHTAKWQKLLLSLLKAFLGGRLGGPDASSSVSDLLQEIATDKDNSIGRTLLVKDDGVVTLGELLYESTFSSLSVNLVRTIGAILPSGRRETFIDKAFADQPWSPEVVVGVKALLAEVKAQTGKVSPAMCKMIVNAIAAEEGVQRPRGFTLSKFIVNGEDKLDNDKCRRRLERHDIIVYFDRFAVVVKAYSEDGTEDESLFGVARIKSFKRATRGGDGSSDFIFQVGTETTVTLGMSDTEADAFEAVTSQLRRTRAEPEHPAPPPVEKELSPEEPGA
;
A
#
# COMPACT_ATOMS: atom_id res chain seq x y z
N MET A 1 -18.67 -40.91 -26.69
CA MET A 1 -19.15 -39.86 -25.77
C MET A 1 -17.96 -39.39 -24.94
N PRO A 2 -17.50 -38.14 -25.08
CA PRO A 2 -16.41 -37.66 -24.23
C PRO A 2 -16.95 -37.44 -22.82
N VAL A 3 -16.29 -38.08 -21.86
CA VAL A 3 -16.55 -37.89 -20.43
C VAL A 3 -16.26 -36.43 -20.11
N ARG A 4 -17.31 -35.66 -19.79
CA ARG A 4 -17.16 -34.33 -19.18
C ARG A 4 -16.41 -34.53 -17.87
N LYS A 5 -15.11 -34.18 -17.84
CA LYS A 5 -14.40 -33.95 -16.59
C LYS A 5 -15.20 -32.90 -15.82
N LYS A 6 -15.76 -33.27 -14.66
CA LYS A 6 -16.28 -32.30 -13.71
C LYS A 6 -15.13 -31.34 -13.42
N ALA A 7 -15.32 -30.06 -13.72
CA ALA A 7 -14.41 -29.02 -13.23
C ALA A 7 -14.30 -29.21 -11.71
N THR A 8 -13.10 -29.52 -11.25
CA THR A 8 -12.75 -29.44 -9.84
C THR A 8 -12.99 -27.99 -9.42
N VAL A 9 -14.03 -27.78 -8.62
CA VAL A 9 -14.32 -26.48 -8.02
C VAL A 9 -13.17 -26.19 -7.06
N ASP A 10 -12.52 -25.05 -7.22
CA ASP A 10 -11.37 -24.66 -6.41
C ASP A 10 -11.74 -24.64 -4.91
N PRO A 11 -10.94 -25.23 -4.02
CA PRO A 11 -11.18 -25.19 -2.58
C PRO A 11 -11.37 -23.79 -1.98
N THR A 12 -10.81 -22.74 -2.59
CA THR A 12 -10.95 -21.34 -2.12
C THR A 12 -12.35 -20.78 -2.41
N PHE A 13 -12.86 -20.97 -3.62
CA PHE A 13 -14.23 -20.61 -4.00
C PHE A 13 -15.28 -21.31 -3.10
N ASN A 14 -14.99 -22.55 -2.66
CA ASN A 14 -15.85 -23.26 -1.70
C ASN A 14 -15.91 -22.58 -0.32
N ALA A 15 -14.83 -21.92 0.11
CA ALA A 15 -14.81 -21.19 1.39
C ALA A 15 -15.66 -19.92 1.32
N TYR A 16 -15.60 -19.17 0.21
CA TYR A 16 -16.47 -18.02 -0.03
C TYR A 16 -17.95 -18.41 -0.03
N ASP A 17 -18.31 -19.45 -0.79
CA ASP A 17 -19.71 -19.91 -0.86
C ASP A 17 -20.22 -20.41 0.50
N ALA A 18 -19.37 -21.05 1.31
CA ALA A 18 -19.71 -21.46 2.66
C ALA A 18 -19.94 -20.25 3.59
N ALA A 19 -19.07 -19.23 3.54
CA ALA A 19 -19.21 -18.03 4.35
C ALA A 19 -20.45 -17.19 3.96
N HIS A 20 -20.72 -17.07 2.65
CA HIS A 20 -21.93 -16.44 2.13
C HIS A 20 -23.19 -17.15 2.61
N LYS A 21 -23.20 -18.49 2.54
CA LYS A 21 -24.30 -19.30 3.06
C LYS A 21 -24.52 -19.06 4.57
N GLY A 22 -23.44 -18.98 5.35
CA GLY A 22 -23.51 -18.67 6.79
C GLY A 22 -24.20 -17.33 7.09
N LEU A 23 -23.87 -16.27 6.35
CA LEU A 23 -24.56 -14.98 6.48
C LEU A 23 -26.04 -15.09 6.13
N ARG A 24 -26.37 -15.79 5.04
CA ARG A 24 -27.76 -15.99 4.61
C ARG A 24 -28.58 -16.74 5.67
N GLU A 25 -28.04 -17.82 6.22
CA GLU A 25 -28.68 -18.63 7.27
C GLU A 25 -28.90 -17.80 8.54
N HIS A 26 -27.96 -16.92 8.89
CA HIS A 26 -28.11 -15.99 10.01
C HIS A 26 -29.30 -15.05 9.80
N PHE A 27 -29.44 -14.43 8.63
CA PHE A 27 -30.59 -13.56 8.32
C PHE A 27 -31.92 -14.33 8.32
N GLU A 28 -31.93 -15.56 7.82
CA GLU A 28 -33.09 -16.47 7.85
C GLU A 28 -33.54 -16.79 9.28
N LYS A 29 -32.56 -16.94 10.19
CA LYS A 29 -32.80 -17.27 11.60
C LYS A 29 -33.22 -16.05 12.41
N VAL A 30 -32.52 -14.93 12.31
CA VAL A 30 -32.74 -13.74 13.14
C VAL A 30 -33.93 -12.92 12.65
N LYS A 31 -34.20 -12.91 11.34
CA LYS A 31 -35.30 -12.15 10.71
C LYS A 31 -35.34 -10.68 11.18
N CYS A 32 -34.18 -10.02 11.16
CA CYS A 32 -34.05 -8.61 11.49
C CYS A 32 -34.92 -7.72 10.59
N LYS A 33 -35.05 -6.43 10.94
CA LYS A 33 -35.81 -5.48 10.13
C LYS A 33 -35.21 -5.42 8.71
N GLY A 34 -36.07 -5.57 7.70
CA GLY A 34 -35.66 -5.56 6.30
C GLY A 34 -34.90 -6.82 5.85
N TYR A 35 -34.99 -7.95 6.58
CA TYR A 35 -34.16 -9.14 6.27
C TYR A 35 -34.31 -9.66 4.82
N LYS A 36 -35.49 -9.56 4.20
CA LYS A 36 -35.69 -9.97 2.81
C LYS A 36 -34.90 -9.10 1.83
N ASP A 37 -34.87 -7.80 2.08
CA ASP A 37 -34.12 -6.85 1.28
C ASP A 37 -32.63 -7.11 1.46
N LYS A 38 -32.16 -7.31 2.71
CA LYS A 38 -30.77 -7.70 3.02
C LYS A 38 -30.34 -9.03 2.38
N GLN A 39 -31.23 -10.02 2.34
CA GLN A 39 -30.97 -11.26 1.59
C GLN A 39 -30.87 -11.03 0.08
N ALA A 40 -31.66 -10.10 -0.47
CA ALA A 40 -31.54 -9.71 -1.86
C ALA A 40 -30.20 -8.99 -2.12
N LEU A 41 -29.77 -8.07 -1.23
CA LEU A 41 -28.43 -7.44 -1.28
C LEU A 41 -27.33 -8.50 -1.30
N LEU A 42 -27.33 -9.43 -0.35
CA LEU A 42 -26.36 -10.53 -0.30
C LEU A 42 -26.36 -11.37 -1.57
N THR A 43 -27.53 -11.64 -2.15
CA THR A 43 -27.64 -12.40 -3.40
C THR A 43 -27.06 -11.62 -4.59
N ARG A 44 -27.28 -10.30 -4.64
CA ARG A 44 -26.67 -9.42 -5.66
C ARG A 44 -25.15 -9.42 -5.54
N GLY A 45 -24.61 -9.22 -4.32
CA GLY A 45 -23.18 -9.27 -4.06
C GLY A 45 -22.54 -10.59 -4.50
N ARG A 46 -23.16 -11.72 -4.16
CA ARG A 46 -22.68 -13.04 -4.63
C ARG A 46 -22.70 -13.16 -6.15
N LYS A 47 -23.76 -12.68 -6.80
CA LYS A 47 -23.84 -12.73 -8.27
C LYS A 47 -22.74 -11.89 -8.92
N ALA A 48 -22.48 -10.69 -8.40
CA ALA A 48 -21.40 -9.83 -8.87
C ALA A 48 -20.03 -10.47 -8.63
N PHE A 49 -19.79 -11.05 -7.45
CA PHE A 49 -18.55 -11.76 -7.12
C PHE A 49 -18.28 -12.96 -8.04
N VAL A 50 -19.29 -13.78 -8.31
CA VAL A 50 -19.16 -14.93 -9.22
C VAL A 50 -18.85 -14.46 -10.65
N ALA A 51 -19.43 -13.34 -11.10
CA ALA A 51 -19.12 -12.76 -12.41
C ALA A 51 -17.69 -12.22 -12.48
N LEU A 52 -17.20 -11.62 -11.38
CA LEU A 52 -15.82 -11.15 -11.26
C LEU A 52 -14.82 -12.31 -11.34
N ILE A 53 -14.93 -13.29 -10.44
CA ILE A 53 -13.99 -14.43 -10.36
C ILE A 53 -14.08 -15.34 -11.58
N GLY A 54 -15.26 -15.43 -12.21
CA GLY A 54 -15.44 -16.17 -13.46
C GLY A 54 -14.71 -15.57 -14.67
N SER A 55 -14.17 -14.34 -14.55
CA SER A 55 -13.43 -13.68 -15.62
C SER A 55 -11.92 -13.83 -15.46
N LYS A 56 -11.24 -14.35 -16.49
CA LYS A 56 -9.77 -14.43 -16.51
C LYS A 56 -9.10 -13.06 -16.58
N LEU A 57 -9.78 -12.09 -17.20
CA LEU A 57 -9.37 -10.70 -17.32
C LEU A 57 -10.60 -9.85 -16.97
N PRO A 58 -10.76 -9.43 -15.70
CA PRO A 58 -11.92 -8.67 -15.28
C PRO A 58 -11.92 -7.28 -15.94
N ALA A 59 -12.93 -7.07 -16.79
CA ALA A 59 -13.26 -5.77 -17.34
C ALA A 59 -14.01 -4.91 -16.30
N ASP A 60 -14.09 -3.59 -16.52
CA ASP A 60 -14.84 -2.67 -15.64
C ASP A 60 -16.28 -3.14 -15.43
N SER A 61 -16.92 -3.69 -16.46
CA SER A 61 -18.28 -4.26 -16.39
C SER A 61 -18.45 -5.39 -15.37
N ASN A 62 -17.36 -6.01 -14.91
CA ASN A 62 -17.36 -7.07 -13.91
C ASN A 62 -16.85 -6.58 -12.55
N VAL A 63 -15.95 -5.60 -12.55
CA VAL A 63 -15.35 -5.02 -11.33
C VAL A 63 -16.29 -4.01 -10.69
N GLU A 64 -16.77 -3.03 -11.46
CA GLU A 64 -17.63 -1.94 -10.97
C GLU A 64 -18.86 -2.46 -10.23
N PRO A 65 -19.63 -3.45 -10.73
CA PRO A 65 -20.81 -3.92 -10.00
C PRO A 65 -20.50 -4.54 -8.64
N PHE A 66 -19.31 -5.13 -8.46
CA PHE A 66 -18.91 -5.68 -7.18
C PHE A 66 -18.33 -4.60 -6.26
N CYS A 67 -17.53 -3.67 -6.79
CA CYS A 67 -17.06 -2.50 -6.04
C CYS A 67 -18.24 -1.64 -5.54
N ASP A 68 -19.18 -1.30 -6.43
CA ASP A 68 -20.39 -0.56 -6.09
C ASP A 68 -21.18 -1.25 -4.97
N TRP A 69 -21.27 -2.58 -5.02
CA TRP A 69 -21.92 -3.37 -3.99
C TRP A 69 -21.18 -3.30 -2.65
N VAL A 70 -19.85 -3.44 -2.66
CA VAL A 70 -19.00 -3.32 -1.46
C VAL A 70 -19.10 -1.91 -0.86
N GLU A 71 -19.10 -0.87 -1.70
CA GLU A 71 -19.08 0.52 -1.27
C GLU A 71 -20.42 1.01 -0.73
N ASN A 72 -21.53 0.57 -1.35
CA ASN A 72 -22.86 1.10 -1.08
C ASN A 72 -23.78 0.13 -0.33
N GLU A 73 -23.66 -1.17 -0.56
CA GLU A 73 -24.65 -2.16 -0.07
C GLU A 73 -24.11 -3.04 1.08
N LEU A 74 -22.80 -3.32 1.13
CA LEU A 74 -22.22 -4.19 2.17
C LEU A 74 -22.37 -3.60 3.58
N ALA A 75 -22.28 -2.28 3.71
CA ALA A 75 -22.45 -1.58 4.99
C ALA A 75 -23.85 -1.81 5.60
N GLU A 76 -24.90 -1.91 4.77
CA GLU A 76 -26.28 -2.17 5.23
C GLU A 76 -26.48 -3.58 5.81
N ILE A 77 -25.55 -4.48 5.53
CA ILE A 77 -25.58 -5.88 5.99
C ILE A 77 -24.78 -6.02 7.29
N LYS A 78 -23.67 -5.29 7.41
CA LYS A 78 -22.68 -5.40 8.48
C LYS A 78 -23.29 -5.24 9.88
N ASP A 79 -24.16 -4.25 10.08
CA ASP A 79 -24.68 -3.90 11.42
C ASP A 79 -25.62 -4.96 12.03
N ASP A 80 -26.15 -5.88 11.21
CA ASP A 80 -27.12 -6.90 11.63
C ASP A 80 -26.54 -8.31 11.73
N VAL A 81 -25.24 -8.46 11.47
CA VAL A 81 -24.54 -9.74 11.52
C VAL A 81 -23.50 -9.75 12.65
N PRO A 82 -23.31 -10.89 13.34
CA PRO A 82 -22.21 -11.05 14.27
C PRO A 82 -20.89 -10.74 13.57
N CYS A 83 -20.04 -9.94 14.23
CA CYS A 83 -18.74 -9.52 13.72
C CYS A 83 -17.94 -10.72 13.15
N ALA A 84 -17.87 -11.84 13.88
CA ALA A 84 -17.18 -13.05 13.44
C ALA A 84 -17.68 -13.61 12.09
N LEU A 85 -18.99 -13.56 11.81
CA LEU A 85 -19.56 -14.03 10.54
C LEU A 85 -19.25 -13.07 9.39
N TYR A 86 -19.35 -11.75 9.63
CA TYR A 86 -18.97 -10.73 8.65
C TYR A 86 -17.51 -10.87 8.24
N LEU A 87 -16.64 -11.02 9.23
CA LEU A 87 -15.21 -11.17 9.04
C LEU A 87 -14.83 -12.45 8.30
N ALA A 88 -15.48 -13.58 8.59
CA ALA A 88 -15.29 -14.83 7.86
C ALA A 88 -15.65 -14.71 6.37
N PHE A 89 -16.75 -14.02 6.07
CA PHE A 89 -17.14 -13.70 4.69
C PHE A 89 -16.10 -12.80 4.01
N HIS A 90 -15.68 -11.73 4.69
CA HIS A 90 -14.73 -10.77 4.16
C HIS A 90 -13.37 -11.42 3.84
N TYR A 91 -12.87 -12.24 4.76
CA TYR A 91 -11.64 -13.03 4.58
C TYR A 91 -11.75 -13.95 3.37
N ALA A 92 -12.83 -14.73 3.29
CA ALA A 92 -13.00 -15.70 2.21
C ALA A 92 -13.12 -15.03 0.83
N ALA A 93 -13.72 -13.83 0.76
CA ALA A 93 -13.77 -13.03 -0.45
C ALA A 93 -12.37 -12.57 -0.88
N LEU A 94 -11.57 -12.03 0.04
CA LEU A 94 -10.19 -11.59 -0.24
C LEU A 94 -9.25 -12.74 -0.59
N GLU A 95 -9.34 -13.88 0.10
CA GLU A 95 -8.57 -15.09 -0.21
C GLU A 95 -8.88 -15.59 -1.62
N THR A 96 -10.17 -15.66 -1.98
CA THR A 96 -10.58 -16.07 -3.33
C THR A 96 -10.14 -15.07 -4.39
N ILE A 97 -10.22 -13.75 -4.14
CA ILE A 97 -9.71 -12.73 -5.08
C ILE A 97 -8.20 -12.87 -5.27
N HIS A 98 -7.45 -13.08 -4.20
CA HIS A 98 -6.00 -13.23 -4.32
C HIS A 98 -5.62 -14.47 -5.13
N ASP A 99 -6.15 -15.62 -4.75
CA ASP A 99 -5.73 -16.91 -5.32
C ASP A 99 -6.21 -17.06 -6.77
N GLU A 100 -7.46 -16.71 -7.06
CA GLU A 100 -8.04 -16.90 -8.39
C GLU A 100 -7.66 -15.77 -9.36
N LEU A 101 -7.50 -14.55 -8.86
CA LEU A 101 -7.34 -13.36 -9.69
C LEU A 101 -5.95 -12.74 -9.58
N ALA A 102 -5.49 -12.35 -8.39
CA ALA A 102 -4.23 -11.62 -8.24
C ALA A 102 -3.01 -12.47 -8.66
N VAL A 103 -2.91 -13.71 -8.18
CA VAL A 103 -1.81 -14.64 -8.52
C VAL A 103 -1.82 -14.96 -10.01
N THR A 104 -2.96 -15.36 -10.56
CA THR A 104 -3.13 -15.69 -11.98
C THR A 104 -2.75 -14.52 -12.91
N LEU A 105 -3.18 -13.30 -12.57
CA LEU A 105 -2.84 -12.12 -13.35
C LEU A 105 -1.36 -11.76 -13.23
N ALA A 106 -0.76 -11.88 -12.05
CA ALA A 106 0.66 -11.59 -11.83
C ALA A 106 1.56 -12.53 -12.64
N GLU A 107 1.24 -13.83 -12.69
CA GLU A 107 1.93 -14.81 -13.54
C GLU A 107 1.78 -14.48 -15.04
N SER A 108 0.60 -13.99 -15.44
CA SER A 108 0.30 -13.60 -16.82
C SER A 108 1.06 -12.34 -17.27
N VAL A 109 1.36 -11.40 -16.36
CA VAL A 109 2.17 -10.20 -16.63
C VAL A 109 3.68 -10.52 -16.67
N ALA A 110 4.13 -11.51 -15.88
CA ALA A 110 5.53 -11.95 -15.89
C ALA A 110 5.93 -12.64 -17.20
N THR A 111 4.96 -13.07 -18.01
CA THR A 111 5.17 -13.64 -19.35
C THR A 111 4.92 -12.56 -20.41
N PRO A 112 5.93 -12.15 -21.20
CA PRO A 112 5.75 -11.12 -22.21
C PRO A 112 4.86 -11.66 -23.33
N ASN A 113 3.59 -11.29 -23.31
CA ASN A 113 2.65 -11.57 -24.38
C ASN A 113 2.46 -10.32 -25.27
N GLU A 114 2.09 -10.58 -26.53
CA GLU A 114 1.85 -9.57 -27.57
C GLU A 114 0.92 -8.43 -27.10
N PRO A 115 1.00 -7.24 -27.74
CA PRO A 115 0.30 -6.05 -27.27
C PRO A 115 -1.21 -6.28 -27.29
N SER A 116 -1.77 -6.53 -26.11
CA SER A 116 -3.21 -6.50 -25.88
C SER A 116 -3.71 -5.07 -26.05
N THR A 117 -4.94 -4.92 -26.56
CA THR A 117 -5.66 -3.64 -26.58
C THR A 117 -5.63 -3.00 -25.20
N LEU A 118 -5.22 -1.72 -25.13
CA LEU A 118 -4.91 -0.93 -23.92
C LEU A 118 -5.95 -0.96 -22.77
N LEU A 119 -7.18 -1.45 -22.98
CA LEU A 119 -8.27 -1.44 -22.00
C LEU A 119 -8.54 -2.80 -21.33
N ASP A 120 -8.06 -3.90 -21.92
CA ASP A 120 -8.24 -5.29 -21.44
C ASP A 120 -6.89 -6.02 -21.35
N SER A 121 -5.84 -5.28 -21.00
CA SER A 121 -4.52 -5.87 -20.74
C SER A 121 -4.47 -6.52 -19.35
N PRO A 122 -3.64 -7.57 -19.16
CA PRO A 122 -3.40 -8.16 -17.84
C PRO A 122 -2.95 -7.14 -16.79
N GLU A 123 -2.21 -6.11 -17.18
CA GLU A 123 -1.77 -5.01 -16.30
C GLU A 123 -2.95 -4.14 -15.84
N VAL A 124 -3.87 -3.78 -16.74
CA VAL A 124 -5.07 -3.00 -16.38
C VAL A 124 -5.98 -3.82 -15.45
N ALA A 125 -6.14 -5.12 -15.74
CA ALA A 125 -6.85 -6.05 -14.86
C ALA A 125 -6.18 -6.16 -13.47
N LEU A 126 -4.84 -6.15 -13.42
CA LEU A 126 -4.06 -6.13 -12.18
C LEU A 126 -4.35 -4.87 -11.35
N VAL A 127 -4.38 -3.69 -11.99
CA VAL A 127 -4.70 -2.41 -11.33
C VAL A 127 -6.10 -2.47 -10.72
N ARG A 128 -7.10 -2.90 -11.50
CA ARG A 128 -8.49 -3.07 -11.04
C ARG A 128 -8.61 -4.02 -9.85
N CYS A 129 -7.90 -5.15 -9.90
CA CYS A 129 -7.85 -6.12 -8.80
C CYS A 129 -7.30 -5.48 -7.51
N GLY A 130 -6.26 -4.66 -7.63
CA GLY A 130 -5.68 -3.94 -6.49
C GLY A 130 -6.63 -2.93 -5.85
N LEU A 131 -7.34 -2.14 -6.67
CA LEU A 131 -8.34 -1.20 -6.18
C LEU A 131 -9.47 -1.92 -5.44
N LEU A 132 -9.91 -3.07 -5.96
CA LEU A 132 -10.93 -3.88 -5.30
C LEU A 132 -10.45 -4.39 -3.93
N ILE A 133 -9.22 -4.89 -3.85
CA ILE A 133 -8.63 -5.36 -2.59
C ILE A 133 -8.54 -4.21 -1.58
N ALA A 134 -8.12 -3.02 -2.02
CA ALA A 134 -8.06 -1.82 -1.18
C ALA A 134 -9.45 -1.44 -0.65
N ALA A 135 -10.45 -1.37 -1.53
CA ALA A 135 -11.83 -1.06 -1.16
C ALA A 135 -12.41 -2.05 -0.15
N LEU A 136 -12.11 -3.34 -0.30
CA LEU A 136 -12.49 -4.36 0.69
C LEU A 136 -11.80 -4.10 2.04
N ILE A 137 -10.48 -3.91 2.05
CA ILE A 137 -9.71 -3.67 3.28
C ILE A 137 -10.21 -2.42 4.02
N GLU A 138 -10.44 -1.31 3.32
CA GLU A 138 -10.95 -0.06 3.91
C GLU A 138 -12.33 -0.22 4.55
N ARG A 139 -13.13 -1.17 4.08
CA ARG A 139 -14.49 -1.45 4.60
C ARG A 139 -14.51 -2.47 5.74
N GLN A 140 -13.37 -2.98 6.20
CA GLN A 140 -13.36 -3.85 7.36
C GLN A 140 -13.77 -3.15 8.66
N ASP A 141 -13.69 -1.82 8.75
CA ASP A 141 -13.90 -1.03 9.99
C ASP A 141 -13.17 -1.64 11.19
N THR A 142 -11.95 -1.16 11.37
CA THR A 142 -10.94 -1.71 12.27
C THR A 142 -11.29 -1.50 13.75
N SER A 143 -12.33 -0.71 14.04
CA SER A 143 -12.81 -0.45 15.41
C SER A 143 -13.35 -1.69 16.14
N GLY A 144 -13.68 -2.78 15.41
CA GLY A 144 -14.13 -4.06 15.97
C GLY A 144 -13.09 -5.18 16.05
N LEU A 145 -11.87 -5.00 15.52
CA LEU A 145 -10.90 -6.09 15.32
C LEU A 145 -10.39 -6.71 16.64
N SER A 146 -10.20 -5.92 17.70
CA SER A 146 -9.61 -6.37 18.98
C SER A 146 -10.36 -7.55 19.65
N ALA A 147 -11.70 -7.60 19.55
CA ALA A 147 -12.49 -8.64 20.23
C ALA A 147 -12.55 -9.99 19.48
N THR A 148 -12.29 -10.00 18.17
CA THR A 148 -12.34 -11.19 17.29
C THR A 148 -10.99 -11.50 16.62
N ALA A 149 -9.95 -10.79 17.04
CA ALA A 149 -8.60 -10.85 16.53
C ALA A 149 -7.97 -12.27 16.48
N PRO A 150 -8.18 -13.16 17.47
CA PRO A 150 -7.58 -14.50 17.45
C PRO A 150 -8.00 -15.36 16.25
N ASP A 151 -9.22 -15.16 15.74
CA ASP A 151 -9.78 -15.94 14.63
C ASP A 151 -9.43 -15.36 13.25
N LEU A 152 -9.10 -14.07 13.20
CA LEU A 152 -8.77 -13.34 11.97
C LEU A 152 -7.28 -13.33 11.64
N HIS A 153 -6.43 -13.19 12.64
CA HIS A 153 -4.99 -13.01 12.44
C HIS A 153 -4.29 -14.38 12.35
N THR A 154 -4.73 -15.16 11.37
CA THR A 154 -4.19 -16.49 11.07
C THR A 154 -2.90 -16.38 10.26
N ALA A 155 -2.10 -17.46 10.26
CA ALA A 155 -0.90 -17.54 9.43
C ALA A 155 -1.21 -17.42 7.92
N LYS A 156 -2.39 -17.90 7.49
CA LYS A 156 -2.83 -17.79 6.09
C LYS A 156 -3.13 -16.33 5.73
N TRP A 157 -3.86 -15.63 6.60
CA TRP A 157 -4.18 -14.21 6.41
C TRP A 157 -2.94 -13.35 6.27
N GLN A 158 -1.94 -13.57 7.12
CA GLN A 158 -0.70 -12.80 7.03
C GLN A 158 0.13 -13.11 5.80
N LYS A 159 0.23 -14.39 5.43
CA LYS A 159 0.87 -14.76 4.17
C LYS A 159 0.19 -14.08 2.98
N LEU A 160 -1.14 -14.04 2.99
CA LEU A 160 -1.92 -13.33 1.99
C LEU A 160 -1.59 -11.83 1.96
N LEU A 161 -1.62 -11.12 3.09
CA LEU A 161 -1.27 -9.70 3.15
C LEU A 161 0.16 -9.42 2.65
N LEU A 162 1.14 -10.25 3.03
CA LEU A 162 2.52 -10.11 2.57
C LEU A 162 2.68 -10.40 1.07
N SER A 163 1.99 -11.42 0.55
CA SER A 163 1.97 -11.71 -0.89
C SER A 163 1.33 -10.59 -1.69
N LEU A 164 0.24 -10.01 -1.18
CA LEU A 164 -0.40 -8.84 -1.75
C LEU A 164 0.55 -7.64 -1.78
N LEU A 165 1.22 -7.33 -0.67
CA LEU A 165 2.24 -6.28 -0.64
C LEU A 165 3.35 -6.51 -1.66
N LYS A 166 3.83 -7.75 -1.81
CA LYS A 166 4.81 -8.11 -2.85
C LYS A 166 4.27 -7.82 -4.25
N ALA A 167 3.02 -8.16 -4.51
CA ALA A 167 2.38 -7.90 -5.80
C ALA A 167 2.15 -6.40 -6.05
N PHE A 168 1.98 -5.59 -5.00
CA PHE A 168 1.87 -4.13 -5.08
C PHE A 168 3.21 -3.41 -5.31
N LEU A 169 4.35 -4.09 -5.14
CA LEU A 169 5.67 -3.49 -5.35
C LEU A 169 5.82 -2.96 -6.78
N GLY A 170 6.40 -1.76 -6.89
CA GLY A 170 6.59 -1.07 -8.18
C GLY A 170 5.35 -0.38 -8.76
N GLY A 171 4.15 -0.52 -8.15
CA GLY A 171 2.96 0.29 -8.48
C GLY A 171 2.13 -0.22 -9.66
N ARG A 172 2.37 -1.47 -10.06
CA ARG A 172 1.64 -2.11 -11.18
C ARG A 172 0.28 -2.66 -10.74
N LEU A 173 0.18 -3.17 -9.52
CA LEU A 173 -1.08 -3.64 -8.92
C LEU A 173 -1.61 -2.50 -8.02
N GLY A 174 -2.85 -2.04 -8.23
CA GLY A 174 -3.56 -1.07 -7.36
C GLY A 174 -2.93 0.32 -7.10
N GLY A 175 -1.68 0.56 -7.48
CA GLY A 175 -0.96 1.81 -7.19
C GLY A 175 -0.57 1.99 -5.71
N PRO A 176 -0.11 3.20 -5.33
CA PRO A 176 0.27 3.55 -3.97
C PRO A 176 -0.85 3.32 -2.94
N ASP A 177 -2.10 3.60 -3.32
CA ASP A 177 -3.27 3.56 -2.42
C ASP A 177 -3.51 2.14 -1.90
N ALA A 178 -3.51 1.12 -2.78
CA ALA A 178 -3.68 -0.26 -2.37
C ALA A 178 -2.53 -0.75 -1.47
N SER A 179 -1.29 -0.34 -1.76
CA SER A 179 -0.15 -0.67 -0.91
C SER A 179 -0.25 0.01 0.47
N SER A 180 -0.83 1.21 0.55
CA SER A 180 -1.08 1.91 1.81
C SER A 180 -2.09 1.13 2.65
N SER A 181 -3.29 0.87 2.13
CA SER A 181 -4.37 0.23 2.90
C SER A 181 -3.95 -1.14 3.45
N VAL A 182 -3.20 -1.93 2.66
CA VAL A 182 -2.71 -3.25 3.11
C VAL A 182 -1.58 -3.12 4.15
N SER A 183 -0.68 -2.16 3.98
CA SER A 183 0.42 -1.93 4.93
C SER A 183 -0.06 -1.30 6.23
N ASP A 184 -1.09 -0.45 6.19
CA ASP A 184 -1.77 0.10 7.36
C ASP A 184 -2.41 -1.01 8.18
N LEU A 185 -3.15 -1.92 7.52
CA LEU A 185 -3.71 -3.10 8.19
C LEU A 185 -2.61 -3.97 8.81
N LEU A 186 -1.50 -4.20 8.11
CA LEU A 186 -0.38 -4.97 8.66
C LEU A 186 0.23 -4.29 9.90
N GLN A 187 0.31 -2.96 9.90
CA GLN A 187 0.78 -2.18 11.03
C GLN A 187 -0.19 -2.26 12.21
N GLU A 188 -1.50 -2.21 11.97
CA GLU A 188 -2.51 -2.42 13.01
C GLU A 188 -2.32 -3.80 13.67
N ILE A 189 -2.15 -4.85 12.87
CA ILE A 189 -1.87 -6.22 13.37
C ILE A 189 -0.59 -6.26 14.22
N ALA A 190 0.45 -5.55 13.79
CA ALA A 190 1.73 -5.52 14.49
C ALA A 190 1.68 -4.75 15.83
N THR A 191 0.76 -3.78 15.92
CA THR A 191 0.64 -2.88 17.08
C THR A 191 -0.50 -3.26 18.03
N ASP A 192 -1.37 -4.19 17.63
CA ASP A 192 -2.42 -4.76 18.47
C ASP A 192 -1.80 -5.46 19.69
N LYS A 193 -2.09 -4.90 20.88
CA LYS A 193 -1.59 -5.41 22.16
C LYS A 193 -2.45 -6.54 22.72
N ASP A 194 -3.71 -6.62 22.29
CA ASP A 194 -4.66 -7.63 22.73
C ASP A 194 -4.49 -8.92 21.92
N ASN A 195 -3.87 -8.83 20.73
CA ASN A 195 -3.59 -9.96 19.87
C ASN A 195 -2.11 -10.34 19.74
N SER A 196 -1.68 -11.24 20.62
CA SER A 196 -0.35 -11.83 20.54
C SER A 196 -0.14 -12.76 19.33
N ILE A 197 -1.18 -13.38 18.76
CA ILE A 197 -1.04 -14.38 17.68
C ILE A 197 -0.58 -13.70 16.38
N GLY A 198 -1.27 -12.62 15.99
CA GLY A 198 -0.93 -11.87 14.79
C GLY A 198 0.51 -11.35 14.85
N ARG A 199 0.85 -10.64 15.93
CA ARG A 199 2.21 -10.17 16.16
C ARG A 199 3.24 -11.30 16.18
N THR A 200 2.94 -12.44 16.83
CA THR A 200 3.86 -13.59 16.90
C THR A 200 4.16 -14.17 15.53
N LEU A 201 3.18 -14.24 14.64
CA LEU A 201 3.38 -14.76 13.29
C LEU A 201 4.27 -13.86 12.43
N LEU A 202 4.18 -12.53 12.57
CA LEU A 202 5.09 -11.58 11.92
C LEU A 202 6.53 -11.66 12.46
N VAL A 203 6.69 -12.05 13.73
CA VAL A 203 8.00 -12.25 14.36
C VAL A 203 8.68 -13.55 13.91
N LYS A 204 7.94 -14.50 13.31
CA LYS A 204 8.54 -15.74 12.79
C LYS A 204 9.47 -15.44 11.61
N ASP A 205 10.46 -16.31 11.42
CA ASP A 205 11.57 -16.12 10.47
C ASP A 205 11.11 -15.74 9.06
N ASP A 206 10.13 -16.44 8.49
CA ASP A 206 9.61 -16.12 7.15
C ASP A 206 8.97 -14.71 7.07
N GLY A 207 8.32 -14.27 8.15
CA GLY A 207 7.64 -12.97 8.22
C GLY A 207 8.62 -11.80 8.27
N VAL A 208 9.64 -11.90 9.12
CA VAL A 208 10.66 -10.83 9.26
C VAL A 208 11.51 -10.70 8.00
N VAL A 209 11.90 -11.82 7.38
CA VAL A 209 12.65 -11.80 6.10
C VAL A 209 11.79 -11.16 5.01
N THR A 210 10.52 -11.54 4.91
CA THR A 210 9.59 -10.95 3.92
C THR A 210 9.39 -9.45 4.13
N LEU A 211 9.28 -8.97 5.38
CA LEU A 211 9.21 -7.53 5.67
C LEU A 211 10.49 -6.79 5.25
N GLY A 212 11.64 -7.44 5.42
CA GLY A 212 12.94 -6.96 4.95
C GLY A 212 13.03 -6.81 3.44
N GLU A 213 12.65 -7.86 2.71
CA GLU A 213 12.54 -7.87 1.25
C GLU A 213 11.60 -6.76 0.76
N LEU A 214 10.39 -6.67 1.34
CA LEU A 214 9.41 -5.63 1.00
C LEU A 214 9.99 -4.22 1.22
N LEU A 215 10.74 -4.01 2.31
CA LEU A 215 11.38 -2.73 2.59
C LEU A 215 12.48 -2.43 1.57
N TYR A 216 13.28 -3.43 1.20
CA TYR A 216 14.29 -3.32 0.13
C TYR A 216 13.67 -3.06 -1.24
N GLU A 217 12.46 -3.51 -1.53
CA GLU A 217 11.84 -3.25 -2.83
C GLU A 217 10.93 -2.01 -2.83
N SER A 218 10.67 -1.44 -1.65
CA SER A 218 9.76 -0.30 -1.49
C SER A 218 10.27 0.97 -2.19
N THR A 219 9.39 1.56 -3.00
CA THR A 219 9.62 2.85 -3.70
C THR A 219 8.55 3.91 -3.40
N PHE A 220 7.61 3.60 -2.49
CA PHE A 220 6.49 4.46 -2.10
C PHE A 220 6.60 4.89 -0.64
N SER A 221 6.30 6.16 -0.36
CA SER A 221 6.40 6.77 0.96
C SER A 221 5.55 6.03 1.99
N SER A 222 4.26 5.85 1.72
CA SER A 222 3.33 5.23 2.67
C SER A 222 3.73 3.79 3.00
N LEU A 223 4.11 3.00 1.98
CA LEU A 223 4.60 1.64 2.18
C LEU A 223 5.90 1.60 3.01
N SER A 224 6.93 2.37 2.65
CA SER A 224 8.20 2.37 3.39
C SER A 224 8.00 2.81 4.85
N VAL A 225 7.18 3.83 5.08
CA VAL A 225 6.84 4.34 6.43
C VAL A 225 6.13 3.26 7.25
N ASN A 226 5.11 2.62 6.68
CA ASN A 226 4.33 1.60 7.37
C ASN A 226 5.14 0.32 7.63
N LEU A 227 6.01 -0.09 6.70
CA LEU A 227 6.94 -1.20 6.91
C LEU A 227 7.93 -0.92 8.04
N VAL A 228 8.53 0.28 8.08
CA VAL A 228 9.43 0.69 9.18
C VAL A 228 8.70 0.67 10.53
N ARG A 229 7.46 1.18 10.57
CA ARG A 229 6.64 1.17 11.78
C ARG A 229 6.26 -0.26 12.20
N THR A 230 5.91 -1.11 11.25
CA THR A 230 5.59 -2.53 11.45
C THR A 230 6.78 -3.26 12.04
N ILE A 231 7.96 -3.15 11.41
CA ILE A 231 9.21 -3.74 11.90
C ILE A 231 9.51 -3.26 13.32
N GLY A 232 9.40 -1.95 13.57
CA GLY A 232 9.62 -1.37 14.90
C GLY A 232 8.66 -1.90 15.97
N ALA A 233 7.39 -2.13 15.62
CA ALA A 233 6.36 -2.66 16.54
C ALA A 233 6.59 -4.13 16.90
N ILE A 234 7.09 -4.92 15.96
CA ILE A 234 7.36 -6.35 16.18
C ILE A 234 8.76 -6.63 16.74
N LEU A 235 9.62 -5.60 16.91
CA LEU A 235 10.95 -5.76 17.51
C LEU A 235 10.85 -6.48 18.86
N PRO A 236 11.55 -7.61 19.05
CA PRO A 236 11.50 -8.33 20.30
C PRO A 236 12.23 -7.54 21.40
N SER A 237 11.89 -7.79 22.66
CA SER A 237 12.60 -7.20 23.81
C SER A 237 13.99 -7.80 24.02
N GLY A 238 14.21 -9.06 23.61
CA GLY A 238 15.50 -9.75 23.59
C GLY A 238 15.89 -10.20 22.18
N ARG A 239 17.17 -10.46 21.92
CA ARG A 239 17.72 -10.87 20.60
C ARG A 239 17.38 -9.90 19.45
N ARG A 240 17.29 -8.60 19.76
CA ARG A 240 17.00 -7.52 18.80
C ARG A 240 17.95 -7.50 17.63
N GLU A 241 19.24 -7.59 17.91
CA GLU A 241 20.28 -7.58 16.89
C GLU A 241 20.06 -8.73 15.89
N THR A 242 19.85 -9.96 16.37
CA THR A 242 19.53 -11.11 15.52
C THR A 242 18.25 -10.92 14.71
N PHE A 243 17.22 -10.29 15.28
CA PHE A 243 15.99 -9.98 14.56
C PHE A 243 16.24 -8.98 13.43
N ILE A 244 16.99 -7.90 13.72
CA ILE A 244 17.32 -6.89 12.72
C ILE A 244 18.25 -7.51 11.66
N ASP A 245 19.26 -8.30 12.04
CA ASP A 245 20.12 -9.01 11.10
C ASP A 245 19.30 -9.84 10.11
N LYS A 246 18.28 -10.55 10.59
CA LYS A 246 17.36 -11.32 9.72
C LYS A 246 16.52 -10.43 8.81
N ALA A 247 16.02 -9.30 9.31
CA ALA A 247 15.23 -8.35 8.51
C ALA A 247 16.03 -7.69 7.38
N PHE A 248 17.36 -7.75 7.43
CA PHE A 248 18.25 -7.19 6.40
C PHE A 248 19.15 -8.27 5.78
N ALA A 249 18.86 -9.54 6.05
CA ALA A 249 19.61 -10.67 5.51
C ALA A 249 19.15 -10.97 4.09
N ASP A 250 20.10 -11.35 3.23
CA ASP A 250 19.84 -11.81 1.86
C ASP A 250 19.38 -10.74 0.86
N GLN A 251 19.22 -9.48 1.28
CA GLN A 251 19.09 -8.33 0.37
C GLN A 251 20.45 -7.64 0.18
N PRO A 252 20.75 -7.12 -1.02
CA PRO A 252 22.03 -6.50 -1.33
C PRO A 252 22.09 -5.05 -0.82
N TRP A 253 21.79 -4.83 0.46
CA TRP A 253 21.97 -3.54 1.11
C TRP A 253 23.46 -3.18 1.21
N SER A 254 23.78 -1.92 0.96
CA SER A 254 25.10 -1.37 1.29
C SER A 254 25.37 -1.47 2.80
N PRO A 255 26.62 -1.73 3.22
CA PRO A 255 27.00 -1.81 4.63
C PRO A 255 26.61 -0.56 5.42
N GLU A 256 26.73 0.62 4.81
CA GLU A 256 26.41 1.91 5.41
C GLU A 256 24.93 2.02 5.77
N VAL A 257 24.03 1.59 4.88
CA VAL A 257 22.59 1.56 5.12
C VAL A 257 22.25 0.60 6.25
N VAL A 258 22.79 -0.61 6.22
CA VAL A 258 22.55 -1.63 7.26
C VAL A 258 23.00 -1.13 8.62
N VAL A 259 24.19 -0.54 8.74
CA VAL A 259 24.72 0.01 9.99
C VAL A 259 23.84 1.16 10.50
N GLY A 260 23.47 2.09 9.63
CA GLY A 260 22.63 3.24 9.99
C GLY A 260 21.25 2.82 10.49
N VAL A 261 20.58 1.92 9.78
CA VAL A 261 19.24 1.46 10.16
C VAL A 261 19.27 0.61 11.43
N LYS A 262 20.29 -0.25 11.61
CA LYS A 262 20.47 -1.02 12.85
C LYS A 262 20.61 -0.13 14.07
N ALA A 263 21.42 0.93 13.99
CA ALA A 263 21.59 1.87 15.09
C ALA A 263 20.25 2.52 15.48
N LEU A 264 19.47 2.97 14.49
CA LEU A 264 18.16 3.60 14.72
C LEU A 264 17.12 2.62 15.29
N LEU A 265 17.07 1.38 14.77
CA LEU A 265 16.15 0.36 15.28
C LEU A 265 16.52 -0.09 16.71
N ALA A 266 17.80 -0.07 17.07
CA ALA A 266 18.25 -0.37 18.44
C ALA A 266 17.72 0.64 19.47
N GLU A 267 17.54 1.90 19.06
CA GLU A 267 17.00 2.98 19.90
C GLU A 267 15.47 2.88 20.12
N VAL A 268 14.76 2.05 19.34
CA VAL A 268 13.33 1.82 19.52
C VAL A 268 13.07 1.19 20.89
N LYS A 269 12.37 1.91 21.77
CA LYS A 269 12.10 1.48 23.14
C LYS A 269 11.28 0.19 23.17
N ALA A 270 11.84 -0.85 23.81
CA ALA A 270 11.22 -2.18 23.91
C ALA A 270 9.82 -2.19 24.52
N GLN A 271 9.54 -1.25 25.42
CA GLN A 271 8.28 -1.17 26.14
C GLN A 271 7.14 -0.55 25.32
N THR A 272 7.47 0.31 24.35
CA THR A 272 6.45 1.01 23.56
C THR A 272 6.29 0.43 22.16
N GLY A 273 7.34 -0.17 21.58
CA GLY A 273 7.35 -0.66 20.18
C GLY A 273 7.08 0.43 19.14
N LYS A 274 6.92 1.69 19.58
CA LYS A 274 6.49 2.81 18.76
C LYS A 274 7.69 3.53 18.20
N VAL A 275 7.84 3.51 16.89
CA VAL A 275 8.77 4.36 16.15
C VAL A 275 8.18 5.78 16.14
N SER A 276 8.94 6.78 16.62
CA SER A 276 8.50 8.17 16.54
C SER A 276 8.53 8.67 15.08
N PRO A 277 7.74 9.69 14.71
CA PRO A 277 7.79 10.27 13.36
C PRO A 277 9.21 10.69 12.95
N ALA A 278 9.94 11.38 13.84
CA ALA A 278 11.32 11.75 13.59
C ALA A 278 12.26 10.55 13.36
N MET A 279 12.14 9.48 14.16
CA MET A 279 12.95 8.26 13.97
C MET A 279 12.57 7.54 12.68
N CYS A 280 11.28 7.50 12.33
CA CYS A 280 10.80 6.93 11.08
C CYS A 280 11.38 7.71 9.88
N LYS A 281 11.39 9.04 9.91
CA LYS A 281 12.08 9.89 8.92
C LYS A 281 13.55 9.49 8.77
N MET A 282 14.27 9.36 9.89
CA MET A 282 15.70 9.00 9.87
C MET A 282 15.94 7.62 9.24
N ILE A 283 15.13 6.62 9.59
CA ILE A 283 15.24 5.27 9.02
C ILE A 283 14.92 5.28 7.52
N VAL A 284 13.84 5.93 7.10
CA VAL A 284 13.47 6.07 5.68
C VAL A 284 14.58 6.77 4.89
N ASN A 285 15.15 7.85 5.42
CA ASN A 285 16.26 8.55 4.77
C ASN A 285 17.56 7.74 4.73
N ALA A 286 17.84 6.93 5.75
CA ALA A 286 18.98 6.02 5.74
C ALA A 286 18.81 4.97 4.63
N ILE A 287 17.62 4.37 4.51
CA ILE A 287 17.30 3.41 3.45
C ILE A 287 17.38 4.06 2.06
N ALA A 288 16.96 5.32 1.93
CA ALA A 288 17.03 6.09 0.69
C ALA A 288 18.45 6.54 0.29
N ALA A 289 19.47 6.22 1.10
CA ALA A 289 20.87 6.38 0.73
C ALA A 289 21.37 5.22 -0.14
N GLU A 290 20.64 4.09 -0.19
CA GLU A 290 20.97 2.99 -1.08
C GLU A 290 20.97 3.45 -2.55
N GLU A 291 22.04 3.15 -3.27
CA GLU A 291 22.20 3.58 -4.66
C GLU A 291 21.37 2.71 -5.62
N GLY A 292 21.13 3.21 -6.84
CA GLY A 292 20.49 2.44 -7.91
C GLY A 292 18.95 2.40 -7.88
N VAL A 293 18.31 2.77 -6.78
CA VAL A 293 16.83 2.88 -6.69
C VAL A 293 16.43 4.23 -6.11
N GLN A 294 15.52 4.93 -6.79
CA GLN A 294 14.95 6.16 -6.27
C GLN A 294 13.88 5.85 -5.22
N ARG A 295 14.24 6.02 -3.95
CA ARG A 295 13.38 5.75 -2.79
C ARG A 295 12.77 7.02 -2.18
N PRO A 296 11.71 6.88 -1.38
CA PRO A 296 11.12 7.98 -0.63
C PRO A 296 12.11 8.66 0.30
N ARG A 297 12.01 9.99 0.43
CA ARG A 297 12.75 10.76 1.43
C ARG A 297 11.80 11.60 2.26
N GLY A 298 12.06 11.67 3.56
CA GLY A 298 11.29 12.45 4.52
C GLY A 298 12.00 13.74 4.93
N PHE A 299 11.22 14.79 5.14
CA PHE A 299 11.68 16.14 5.50
C PHE A 299 10.81 16.70 6.61
N THR A 300 11.41 17.40 7.56
CA THR A 300 10.64 18.05 8.63
C THR A 300 10.01 19.33 8.11
N LEU A 301 8.71 19.47 8.32
CA LEU A 301 7.96 20.70 8.02
C LEU A 301 7.93 21.65 9.21
N SER A 302 7.98 22.94 8.90
CA SER A 302 7.63 24.04 9.81
C SER A 302 6.27 24.66 9.50
N LYS A 303 5.71 24.41 8.31
CA LYS A 303 4.47 25.03 7.82
C LYS A 303 3.80 24.14 6.77
N PHE A 304 2.49 24.05 6.79
CA PHE A 304 1.70 23.33 5.78
C PHE A 304 0.37 24.05 5.52
N ILE A 305 0.27 24.73 4.38
CA ILE A 305 -0.90 25.51 3.98
C ILE A 305 -1.51 24.91 2.71
N VAL A 306 -2.82 24.71 2.71
CA VAL A 306 -3.59 24.28 1.53
C VAL A 306 -4.65 25.32 1.23
N ASN A 307 -4.64 25.89 0.02
CA ASN A 307 -5.58 26.93 -0.42
C ASN A 307 -5.66 28.15 0.53
N GLY A 308 -4.54 28.49 1.16
CA GLY A 308 -4.45 29.60 2.13
C GLY A 308 -4.83 29.23 3.56
N GLU A 309 -5.31 28.01 3.81
CA GLU A 309 -5.64 27.50 5.14
C GLU A 309 -4.44 26.77 5.75
N ASP A 310 -4.02 27.19 6.96
CA ASP A 310 -2.97 26.50 7.71
C ASP A 310 -3.53 25.21 8.34
N LYS A 311 -3.08 24.07 7.82
CA LYS A 311 -3.50 22.75 8.29
C LYS A 311 -2.86 22.35 9.61
N LEU A 312 -1.94 23.16 10.15
CA LEU A 312 -1.22 22.93 11.40
C LEU A 312 -1.68 23.86 12.54
N ASP A 313 -2.74 24.65 12.35
CA ASP A 313 -3.20 25.66 13.32
C ASP A 313 -3.76 25.07 14.64
N ASN A 314 -3.99 23.75 14.69
CA ASN A 314 -4.46 23.10 15.90
C ASN A 314 -3.37 22.91 16.97
N ASP A 315 -3.78 22.86 18.24
CA ASP A 315 -2.88 22.74 19.41
C ASP A 315 -1.99 21.49 19.41
N LYS A 316 -2.43 20.39 18.76
CA LYS A 316 -1.65 19.14 18.68
C LYS A 316 -0.55 19.27 17.64
N CYS A 317 -0.87 19.78 16.47
CA CYS A 317 0.08 20.10 15.40
C CYS A 317 1.13 21.10 15.89
N ARG A 318 0.75 22.19 16.55
CA ARG A 318 1.70 23.17 17.11
C ARG A 318 2.71 22.53 18.08
N ARG A 319 2.25 21.68 19.00
CA ARG A 319 3.14 20.94 19.93
C ARG A 319 4.04 19.90 19.24
N ARG A 320 3.59 19.34 18.11
CA ARG A 320 4.36 18.37 17.30
C ARG A 320 5.38 19.07 16.41
N LEU A 321 5.06 20.26 15.89
CA LEU A 321 5.97 21.13 15.16
C LEU A 321 7.20 21.48 16.01
N GLU A 322 7.00 21.86 17.27
CA GLU A 322 8.08 22.13 18.24
C GLU A 322 9.02 20.91 18.47
N ARG A 323 8.52 19.70 18.20
CA ARG A 323 9.27 18.44 18.34
C ARG A 323 9.82 17.91 17.02
N HIS A 324 9.64 18.65 15.92
CA HIS A 324 10.02 18.24 14.58
C HIS A 324 9.32 16.94 14.11
N ASP A 325 8.09 16.69 14.61
CA ASP A 325 7.32 15.47 14.35
C ASP A 325 6.35 15.59 13.14
N ILE A 326 6.23 16.77 12.51
CA ILE A 326 5.44 16.93 11.28
C ILE A 326 6.36 16.68 10.08
N ILE A 327 6.12 15.60 9.35
CA ILE A 327 7.01 15.13 8.29
C ILE A 327 6.27 15.12 6.95
N VAL A 328 6.94 15.60 5.91
CA VAL A 328 6.56 15.34 4.53
C VAL A 328 7.48 14.27 3.95
N TYR A 329 6.90 13.25 3.34
CA TYR A 329 7.62 12.26 2.55
C TYR A 329 7.40 12.56 1.07
N PHE A 330 8.43 12.35 0.28
CA PHE A 330 8.42 12.64 -1.14
C PHE A 330 9.11 11.53 -1.91
N ASP A 331 8.41 11.03 -2.94
CA ASP A 331 8.87 10.01 -3.85
C ASP A 331 8.43 10.31 -5.29
N ARG A 332 8.62 9.35 -6.21
CA ARG A 332 8.29 9.54 -7.63
C ARG A 332 6.79 9.64 -7.93
N PHE A 333 5.94 9.21 -7.00
CA PHE A 333 4.50 9.12 -7.16
C PHE A 333 3.75 10.21 -6.41
N ALA A 334 4.15 10.53 -5.18
CA ALA A 334 3.42 11.44 -4.32
C ALA A 334 4.31 12.30 -3.40
N VAL A 335 3.73 13.44 -3.00
CA VAL A 335 4.10 14.18 -1.79
C VAL A 335 3.08 13.79 -0.72
N VAL A 336 3.55 13.20 0.38
CA VAL A 336 2.72 12.69 1.46
C VAL A 336 3.03 13.45 2.74
N VAL A 337 2.09 14.25 3.24
CA VAL A 337 2.24 14.98 4.50
C VAL A 337 1.53 14.22 5.61
N LYS A 338 2.26 13.86 6.66
CA LYS A 338 1.70 13.27 7.88
C LYS A 338 1.49 14.39 8.93
N ALA A 339 0.23 14.75 9.15
CA ALA A 339 -0.20 15.77 10.11
C ALA A 339 -1.05 15.14 11.23
N TYR A 340 -1.61 15.95 12.14
CA TYR A 340 -2.42 15.46 13.24
C TYR A 340 -3.73 16.24 13.38
N SER A 341 -4.84 15.54 13.59
CA SER A 341 -6.13 16.12 13.95
C SER A 341 -6.16 16.56 15.43
N GLU A 342 -7.23 17.24 15.83
CA GLU A 342 -7.38 17.78 17.20
C GLU A 342 -7.40 16.69 18.29
N ASP A 343 -7.97 15.53 17.99
CA ASP A 343 -7.95 14.34 18.85
C ASP A 343 -6.55 13.70 18.95
N GLY A 344 -5.62 14.11 18.09
CA GLY A 344 -4.25 13.62 18.01
C GLY A 344 -4.07 12.39 17.14
N THR A 345 -5.08 12.01 16.37
CA THR A 345 -4.98 11.00 15.30
C THR A 345 -4.07 11.53 14.19
N GLU A 346 -3.23 10.65 13.64
CA GLU A 346 -2.38 11.04 12.50
C GLU A 346 -3.23 11.02 11.23
N ASP A 347 -3.20 12.11 10.48
CA ASP A 347 -3.92 12.27 9.22
C ASP A 347 -2.91 12.39 8.07
N GLU A 348 -3.28 11.85 6.91
CA GLU A 348 -2.45 11.84 5.71
C GLU A 348 -3.04 12.76 4.65
N SER A 349 -2.24 13.72 4.18
CA SER A 349 -2.54 14.48 2.97
C SER A 349 -1.64 14.03 1.81
N LEU A 350 -2.24 13.41 0.80
CA LEU A 350 -1.54 12.89 -0.37
C LEU A 350 -1.72 13.80 -1.59
N PHE A 351 -0.61 14.18 -2.22
CA PHE A 351 -0.59 14.95 -3.46
C PHE A 351 0.21 14.21 -4.54
N GLY A 352 -0.48 13.61 -5.50
CA GLY A 352 0.16 12.88 -6.60
C GLY A 352 1.04 13.77 -7.48
N VAL A 353 2.31 13.40 -7.65
CA VAL A 353 3.33 14.15 -8.42
C VAL A 353 2.91 14.38 -9.87
N ALA A 354 2.20 13.42 -10.48
CA ALA A 354 1.67 13.56 -11.83
C ALA A 354 0.72 14.78 -11.99
N ARG A 355 0.05 15.19 -10.90
CA ARG A 355 -0.91 16.31 -10.86
C ARG A 355 -0.25 17.63 -10.47
N ILE A 356 1.01 17.61 -10.06
CA ILE A 356 1.75 18.80 -9.65
C ILE A 356 2.30 19.51 -10.89
N LYS A 357 1.83 20.74 -11.14
CA LYS A 357 2.22 21.53 -12.33
C LYS A 357 3.61 22.14 -12.21
N SER A 358 3.98 22.57 -11.01
CA SER A 358 5.30 23.14 -10.73
C SER A 358 5.60 23.03 -9.24
N PHE A 359 6.88 22.88 -8.91
CA PHE A 359 7.44 23.15 -7.59
C PHE A 359 8.30 24.39 -7.71
N LYS A 360 8.02 25.39 -6.87
CA LYS A 360 8.77 26.64 -6.82
C LYS A 360 9.18 26.90 -5.38
N ARG A 361 10.48 27.05 -5.14
CA ARG A 361 10.97 27.67 -3.90
C ARG A 361 10.64 29.16 -3.98
N ALA A 362 9.73 29.63 -3.14
CA ALA A 362 9.15 30.96 -3.25
C ALA A 362 9.95 32.00 -2.45
N THR A 363 10.40 31.64 -1.25
CA THR A 363 10.99 32.58 -0.30
C THR A 363 12.02 31.86 0.56
N ARG A 364 13.23 32.43 0.72
CA ARG A 364 14.05 32.21 1.92
C ARG A 364 13.57 33.21 2.97
N GLY A 365 12.91 32.71 4.00
CA GLY A 365 12.56 33.48 5.18
C GLY A 365 13.84 33.99 5.86
N GLY A 366 13.79 35.20 6.42
CA GLY A 366 14.90 35.75 7.20
C GLY A 366 15.18 35.01 8.51
N ASP A 367 14.39 33.98 8.83
CA ASP A 367 14.47 33.09 9.98
C ASP A 367 15.19 31.76 9.69
N GLY A 368 15.79 31.62 8.50
CA GLY A 368 16.48 30.38 8.09
C GLY A 368 15.52 29.26 7.64
N SER A 369 14.31 29.63 7.23
CA SER A 369 13.33 28.72 6.63
C SER A 369 13.11 29.04 5.15
N SER A 370 12.59 28.08 4.40
CA SER A 370 12.21 28.26 3.00
C SER A 370 10.82 27.70 2.74
N ASP A 371 10.04 28.43 1.95
CA ASP A 371 8.71 28.02 1.49
C ASP A 371 8.77 27.43 0.08
N PHE A 372 8.20 26.25 -0.10
CA PHE A 372 7.92 25.62 -1.39
C PHE A 372 6.45 25.74 -1.71
N ILE A 373 6.13 26.26 -2.88
CA ILE A 373 4.77 26.40 -3.38
C ILE A 373 4.61 25.52 -4.61
N PHE A 374 3.54 24.74 -4.63
CA PHE A 374 3.15 23.96 -5.79
C PHE A 374 1.64 23.95 -6.01
N GLN A 375 1.24 23.80 -7.27
CA GLN A 375 -0.17 23.72 -7.67
C GLN A 375 -0.52 22.29 -8.07
N VAL A 376 -1.57 21.74 -7.46
CA VAL A 376 -2.13 20.43 -7.74
C VAL A 376 -3.42 20.62 -8.55
N GLY A 377 -3.43 20.16 -9.80
CA GLY A 377 -4.58 20.38 -10.69
C GLY A 377 -4.80 21.86 -11.04
N THR A 378 -6.06 22.29 -11.15
CA THR A 378 -6.44 23.67 -11.53
C THR A 378 -6.62 24.60 -10.35
N GLU A 379 -6.96 24.09 -9.17
CA GLU A 379 -7.51 24.92 -8.08
C GLU A 379 -6.73 24.81 -6.77
N THR A 380 -5.99 23.71 -6.55
CA THR A 380 -5.34 23.49 -5.26
C THR A 380 -3.92 24.05 -5.24
N THR A 381 -3.66 24.99 -4.34
CA THR A 381 -2.31 25.52 -4.06
C THR A 381 -1.83 25.02 -2.71
N VAL A 382 -0.64 24.43 -2.68
CA VAL A 382 -0.03 23.89 -1.47
C VAL A 382 1.27 24.64 -1.18
N THR A 383 1.48 25.03 0.08
CA THR A 383 2.72 25.62 0.57
C THR A 383 3.30 24.76 1.68
N LEU A 384 4.56 24.37 1.54
CA LEU A 384 5.35 23.65 2.54
C LEU A 384 6.49 24.54 3.01
N GLY A 385 6.56 24.84 4.30
CA GLY A 385 7.73 25.48 4.89
C GLY A 385 8.63 24.45 5.55
N MET A 386 9.94 24.63 5.42
CA MET A 386 10.97 23.79 6.05
C MET A 386 12.23 24.61 6.33
N SER A 387 13.17 24.09 7.13
CA SER A 387 14.45 24.77 7.35
C SER A 387 15.25 24.86 6.04
N ASP A 388 16.18 25.81 5.93
CA ASP A 388 16.98 25.96 4.70
C ASP A 388 17.78 24.69 4.35
N THR A 389 18.27 23.96 5.35
CA THR A 389 18.97 22.67 5.13
C THR A 389 18.04 21.59 4.57
N GLU A 390 16.83 21.46 5.14
CA GLU A 390 15.81 20.53 4.63
C GLU A 390 15.34 20.97 3.23
N ALA A 391 15.24 22.28 2.98
CA ALA A 391 14.87 22.85 1.70
C ALA A 391 15.86 22.55 0.59
N ASP A 392 17.16 22.73 0.85
CA ASP A 392 18.20 22.43 -0.13
C ASP A 392 18.19 20.94 -0.50
N ALA A 393 17.97 20.06 0.49
CA ALA A 393 17.82 18.61 0.25
C ALA A 393 16.54 18.27 -0.53
N PHE A 394 15.40 18.90 -0.19
CA PHE A 394 14.13 18.71 -0.89
C PHE A 394 14.22 19.18 -2.35
N GLU A 395 14.88 20.31 -2.60
CA GLU A 395 15.14 20.86 -3.93
C GLU A 395 16.02 19.94 -4.77
N ALA A 396 17.03 19.30 -4.17
CA ALA A 396 17.86 18.31 -4.85
C ALA A 396 17.03 17.08 -5.30
N VAL A 397 16.16 16.56 -4.43
CA VAL A 397 15.31 15.39 -4.74
C VAL A 397 14.27 15.72 -5.80
N THR A 398 13.59 16.88 -5.69
CA THR A 398 12.63 17.34 -6.71
C THR A 398 13.30 17.55 -8.07
N SER A 399 14.53 18.07 -8.09
CA SER A 399 15.30 18.25 -9.32
C SER A 399 15.69 16.92 -9.95
N GLN A 400 16.10 15.94 -9.16
CA GLN A 400 16.43 14.60 -9.63
C GLN A 400 15.20 13.93 -10.27
N LEU A 401 14.03 13.98 -9.62
CA LEU A 401 12.78 13.41 -10.15
C LEU A 401 12.33 14.03 -11.47
N ARG A 402 12.54 15.33 -11.65
CA ARG A 402 12.22 16.01 -12.91
C ARG A 402 13.13 15.56 -14.05
N ARG A 403 14.40 15.26 -13.77
CA ARG A 403 15.35 14.79 -14.78
C ARG A 403 14.99 13.38 -15.24
N THR A 404 14.70 12.46 -14.32
CA THR A 404 14.26 11.09 -14.68
C THR A 404 12.95 11.06 -15.45
N ARG A 405 12.02 12.03 -15.23
CA ARG A 405 10.80 12.16 -16.05
C ARG A 405 11.05 12.68 -17.48
N ALA A 406 12.18 13.34 -17.73
CA ALA A 406 12.50 13.93 -19.02
C ALA A 406 13.26 12.97 -19.96
N GLU A 407 13.75 11.84 -19.45
CA GLU A 407 14.39 10.79 -20.26
C GLU A 407 13.32 9.77 -20.71
N PRO A 408 13.18 9.51 -22.02
CA PRO A 408 12.33 8.43 -22.49
C PRO A 408 12.93 7.07 -22.07
N GLU A 409 12.12 6.19 -21.48
CA GLU A 409 12.53 4.87 -20.95
C GLU A 409 13.05 3.87 -22.01
N HIS A 410 13.20 4.28 -23.27
CA HIS A 410 13.86 3.49 -24.30
C HIS A 410 14.84 4.37 -25.11
N PRO A 411 16.16 4.13 -25.07
CA PRO A 411 17.02 4.63 -26.11
C PRO A 411 16.55 4.01 -27.43
N ALA A 412 16.30 4.85 -28.44
CA ALA A 412 16.00 4.37 -29.78
C ALA A 412 17.09 3.34 -30.17
N PRO A 413 16.72 2.18 -30.77
CA PRO A 413 17.71 1.24 -31.24
C PRO A 413 18.69 1.98 -32.17
N PRO A 414 19.99 1.66 -32.11
CA PRO A 414 20.97 2.30 -32.97
C PRO A 414 20.52 2.13 -34.43
N PRO A 415 20.73 3.14 -35.29
CA PRO A 415 20.37 3.03 -36.70
C PRO A 415 21.07 1.79 -37.26
N VAL A 416 20.28 0.88 -37.82
CA VAL A 416 20.78 -0.28 -38.55
C VAL A 416 21.66 0.27 -39.67
N GLU A 417 22.98 0.11 -39.54
CA GLU A 417 23.89 0.32 -40.64
C GLU A 417 23.40 -0.58 -41.78
N LYS A 418 22.99 0.04 -42.88
CA LYS A 418 22.66 -0.69 -44.09
C LYS A 418 23.92 -1.43 -44.51
N GLU A 419 23.95 -2.73 -44.26
CA GLU A 419 24.89 -3.63 -44.92
C GLU A 419 24.75 -3.40 -46.43
N LEU A 420 25.82 -2.85 -47.01
CA LEU A 420 26.01 -2.78 -48.45
C LEU A 420 25.90 -4.21 -48.98
N SER A 421 24.87 -4.44 -49.79
CA SER A 421 24.65 -5.69 -50.49
C SER A 421 25.91 -6.07 -51.28
N PRO A 422 26.36 -7.34 -51.27
CA PRO A 422 27.48 -7.74 -52.09
C PRO A 422 27.10 -7.66 -53.57
N GLU A 423 27.97 -7.01 -54.36
CA GLU A 423 27.93 -7.06 -55.81
C GLU A 423 27.95 -8.53 -56.28
N GLU A 424 26.99 -8.90 -57.13
CA GLU A 424 27.08 -10.10 -57.93
C GLU A 424 28.28 -9.99 -58.88
N PRO A 425 29.21 -10.96 -58.92
CA PRO A 425 30.17 -11.02 -60.00
C PRO A 425 29.50 -11.67 -61.21
N GLY A 426 29.31 -10.89 -62.26
CA GLY A 426 29.02 -11.41 -63.59
C GLY A 426 30.24 -12.13 -64.17
N ALA A 427 30.08 -13.42 -64.47
CA ALA A 427 30.64 -14.14 -65.61
C ALA A 427 29.98 -15.52 -65.73
#